data_AF-A0A6A3C8B3-F1
#
_entry.id   AF-A0A6A3C8B3-F1
#
_cell.length_a   1.000
_cell.length_b   1.000
_cell.length_c   1.000
_cell.angle_alpha   90.00
_cell.angle_beta   90.00
_cell.angle_gamma   90.00
#
_symmetry.space_group_name_H-M   'P 1'
#
loop_
_entity.id
_entity.type
_entity.pdbx_description
1 polymer ?
#
loop_
_entity_poly.entity_id
_entity_poly.type
_entity_poly.pdbx_seq_one_letter_code
_entity_poly.pdbx_strand_id
1 'polypeptide(L)'
;MNALLLGRWDMGFCSGFLRCQHYRRRCEIRAPCCNEVFPCRHCHNEAVNLLSNPFDRHELVRQDVKQVICSVCDTEQPVAQACSNCGINMGEYFCKICNFFDDDTEKGQFHCHDCGICRIGGRENFFHCKKCGSCYSVALRGNHTCVENSMQHHCPICYEYLFDSLKDTTVMKCGHTMHCECYHEMIKRDKYVPNLEEDR
;
A
#
# COMPACT_ATOMS: atom_id res chain seq x y z
N MET A 1 40.72 27.25 1.62
CA MET A 1 40.15 27.86 0.41
C MET A 1 39.46 26.75 -0.36
N ASN A 2 38.20 26.49 -0.02
CA ASN A 2 37.01 26.84 -0.82
C ASN A 2 36.83 25.97 -2.08
N ALA A 3 35.99 24.95 -1.94
CA ALA A 3 35.07 24.52 -2.99
C ALA A 3 33.69 24.43 -2.33
N LEU A 4 32.90 25.47 -2.55
CA LEU A 4 31.50 25.59 -2.14
C LEU A 4 30.61 25.02 -3.25
N LEU A 5 29.53 24.36 -2.80
CA LEU A 5 28.20 24.25 -3.40
C LEU A 5 27.94 23.21 -4.52
N LEU A 6 26.79 22.55 -4.32
CA LEU A 6 25.81 21.93 -5.24
C LEU A 6 25.51 20.51 -4.73
N GLY A 7 24.41 20.17 -4.09
CA GLY A 7 23.11 20.79 -3.86
C GLY A 7 22.22 19.61 -3.44
N ARG A 8 21.48 19.73 -2.33
CA ARG A 8 20.35 18.84 -2.04
C ARG A 8 19.51 18.84 -3.32
N TRP A 9 19.25 17.66 -3.88
CA TRP A 9 18.49 17.53 -5.11
C TRP A 9 17.10 18.16 -4.91
N ASP A 10 16.94 19.36 -5.47
CA ASP A 10 15.67 20.05 -5.66
C ASP A 10 14.86 19.30 -6.72
N MET A 11 14.31 18.16 -6.35
CA MET A 11 13.15 17.58 -7.03
C MET A 11 11.91 17.92 -6.21
N GLY A 12 11.39 19.14 -6.35
CA GLY A 12 9.99 19.47 -6.04
C GLY A 12 9.43 19.04 -4.67
N PHE A 13 10.26 18.95 -3.62
CA PHE A 13 9.75 18.75 -2.26
C PHE A 13 9.25 20.09 -1.73
N CYS A 14 7.94 20.29 -1.88
CA CYS A 14 7.24 21.41 -1.27
C CYS A 14 7.58 21.45 0.23
N SER A 15 8.06 22.61 0.69
CA SER A 15 8.35 22.95 2.08
C SER A 15 7.07 22.87 2.92
N GLY A 16 6.74 21.66 3.34
CA GLY A 16 5.56 21.28 4.12
C GLY A 16 5.73 19.88 4.71
N PHE A 17 6.80 19.70 5.48
CA PHE A 17 7.11 18.48 6.23
C PHE A 17 5.90 18.05 7.07
N LEU A 18 5.30 16.89 6.76
CA LEU A 18 4.67 15.93 7.70
C LEU A 18 3.74 14.90 7.03
N ARG A 19 3.38 14.99 5.74
CA ARG A 19 2.32 14.13 5.18
C ARG A 19 2.57 13.72 3.73
N CYS A 20 2.69 12.41 3.49
CA CYS A 20 2.50 11.85 2.15
C CYS A 20 1.01 11.70 1.83
N GLN A 21 0.66 11.51 0.56
CA GLN A 21 -0.74 11.31 0.15
C GLN A 21 -1.29 9.94 0.57
N HIS A 22 -0.43 8.97 0.91
CA HIS A 22 -0.88 7.62 1.29
C HIS A 22 -1.31 7.53 2.76
N TYR A 23 -0.49 8.05 3.68
CA TYR A 23 -0.67 7.92 5.13
C TYR A 23 -0.30 9.21 5.86
N ARG A 24 -0.99 9.48 6.97
CA ARG A 24 -0.66 10.58 7.88
C ARG A 24 0.17 10.01 9.02
N ARG A 25 1.43 10.42 9.18
CA ARG A 25 2.29 9.92 10.27
C ARG A 25 3.40 10.91 10.57
N ARG A 26 4.11 10.69 11.68
CA ARG A 26 5.19 11.58 12.15
C ARG A 26 6.54 10.88 12.15
N CYS A 27 6.72 9.92 11.25
CA CYS A 27 7.98 9.26 11.00
C CYS A 27 8.17 8.92 9.52
N GLU A 28 9.43 8.84 9.11
CA GLU A 28 9.89 8.31 7.83
C GLU A 28 10.49 6.92 8.04
N ILE A 29 10.57 6.13 6.98
CA ILE A 29 11.18 4.79 7.00
C ILE A 29 12.56 4.83 6.37
N ARG A 30 13.51 4.09 6.94
CA ARG A 30 14.74 3.71 6.25
C ARG A 30 14.48 2.44 5.44
N ALA A 31 14.53 2.56 4.13
CA ALA A 31 14.31 1.45 3.22
C ALA A 31 15.48 0.45 3.30
N PRO A 32 15.28 -0.81 3.72
CA PRO A 32 16.39 -1.75 3.87
C PRO A 32 17.01 -2.20 2.54
N CYS A 33 16.26 -2.10 1.44
CA CYS A 33 16.69 -2.49 0.10
C CYS A 33 17.74 -1.54 -0.52
N CYS A 34 17.63 -0.24 -0.24
CA CYS A 34 18.48 0.79 -0.86
C CYS A 34 19.11 1.76 0.16
N ASN A 35 18.78 1.61 1.45
CA ASN A 35 19.21 2.48 2.55
C ASN A 35 18.77 3.95 2.45
N GLU A 36 17.87 4.26 1.53
CA GLU A 36 17.29 5.60 1.37
C GLU A 36 16.13 5.84 2.35
N VAL A 37 15.84 7.11 2.62
CA VAL A 37 14.76 7.52 3.54
C VAL A 37 13.55 7.95 2.74
N PHE A 38 12.40 7.41 3.09
CA PHE A 38 11.14 7.75 2.44
C PHE A 38 10.05 8.01 3.47
N PRO A 39 9.09 8.90 3.18
CA PRO A 39 7.91 9.05 4.01
C PRO A 39 7.11 7.77 4.14
N CYS A 40 7.24 6.80 3.22
CA CYS A 40 6.33 5.67 3.05
C CYS A 40 6.82 4.59 2.09
N ARG A 41 6.33 3.35 2.25
CA ARG A 41 6.60 2.26 1.29
C ARG A 41 6.08 2.58 -0.12
N HIS A 42 4.92 3.24 -0.21
CA HIS A 42 4.35 3.62 -1.50
C HIS A 42 5.14 4.78 -2.10
N CYS A 43 5.52 5.80 -1.32
CA CYS A 43 6.44 6.83 -1.80
C CYS A 43 7.77 6.24 -2.29
N HIS A 44 8.33 5.25 -1.58
CA HIS A 44 9.50 4.50 -2.04
C HIS A 44 9.22 3.84 -3.39
N ASN A 45 8.19 2.98 -3.48
CA ASN A 45 7.92 2.23 -4.71
C ASN A 45 7.61 3.15 -5.89
N GLU A 46 6.87 4.24 -5.67
CA GLU A 46 6.60 5.25 -6.69
C GLU A 46 7.90 5.91 -7.20
N ALA A 47 8.77 6.36 -6.29
CA ALA A 47 10.03 6.98 -6.67
C ALA A 47 10.98 6.01 -7.39
N VAL A 48 11.10 4.79 -6.86
CA VAL A 48 11.99 3.76 -7.40
C VAL A 48 11.48 3.20 -8.74
N ASN A 49 10.17 3.10 -8.95
CA ASN A 49 9.59 2.66 -10.22
C ASN A 49 9.78 3.66 -11.36
N LEU A 50 10.03 4.95 -11.04
CA LEU A 50 10.32 6.00 -12.02
C LEU A 50 11.79 6.02 -12.47
N LEU A 51 12.65 5.18 -11.88
CA LEU A 51 14.06 5.12 -12.27
C LEU A 51 14.22 4.67 -13.73
N SER A 52 15.15 5.35 -14.42
CA SER A 52 15.43 5.13 -15.84
C SER A 52 16.00 3.74 -16.09
N ASN A 53 16.83 3.24 -15.18
CA ASN A 53 17.39 1.89 -15.25
C ASN A 53 16.39 0.87 -14.66
N PRO A 54 15.85 -0.05 -15.47
CA PRO A 54 14.89 -1.05 -14.99
C PRO A 54 15.46 -2.00 -13.92
N PHE A 55 16.78 -2.21 -13.90
CA PHE A 55 17.44 -3.08 -12.92
C PHE A 55 17.50 -2.48 -11.52
N ASP A 56 17.33 -1.17 -11.40
CA ASP A 56 17.28 -0.49 -10.10
C ASP A 56 15.85 -0.44 -9.55
N ARG A 57 14.84 -0.87 -10.32
CA ARG A 57 13.44 -0.90 -9.89
C ARG A 57 13.21 -2.05 -8.94
N HIS A 58 12.63 -1.75 -7.79
CA HIS A 58 12.32 -2.73 -6.77
C HIS A 58 11.21 -2.21 -5.87
N GLU A 59 10.57 -3.13 -5.15
CA GLU A 59 9.57 -2.80 -4.16
C GLU A 59 10.10 -3.00 -2.75
N LEU A 60 9.66 -2.12 -1.83
CA LEU A 60 9.98 -2.26 -0.43
C LEU A 60 9.09 -3.32 0.23
N VAL A 61 9.74 -4.30 0.86
CA VAL A 61 9.08 -5.29 1.71
C VAL A 61 8.88 -4.70 3.10
N ARG A 62 7.61 -4.46 3.47
CA ARG A 62 7.25 -3.73 4.71
C ARG A 62 7.76 -4.37 6.00
N GLN A 63 7.84 -5.71 6.06
CA GLN A 63 8.31 -6.44 7.24
C GLN A 63 9.83 -6.26 7.50
N ASP A 64 10.58 -5.88 6.46
CA ASP A 64 12.03 -5.75 6.53
C ASP A 64 12.47 -4.40 7.09
N VAL A 65 11.57 -3.40 7.14
CA VAL A 65 11.85 -2.10 7.75
C VAL A 65 12.18 -2.30 9.23
N LYS A 66 13.40 -1.93 9.63
CA LYS A 66 13.87 -2.02 11.03
C LYS A 66 14.07 -0.66 11.70
N GLN A 67 14.27 0.40 10.91
CA GLN A 67 14.56 1.74 11.41
C GLN A 67 13.55 2.75 10.87
N VAL A 68 13.18 3.70 11.71
CA VAL A 68 12.35 4.86 11.39
C VAL A 68 13.02 6.13 11.87
N ILE A 69 12.75 7.24 11.20
CA ILE A 69 13.28 8.56 11.54
C ILE A 69 12.10 9.41 12.02
N CYS A 70 12.18 9.97 13.23
CA CYS A 70 11.14 10.83 13.77
C CYS A 70 11.08 12.16 12.98
N SER A 71 9.93 12.51 12.43
CA SER A 71 9.76 13.73 11.63
C SER A 71 9.70 15.02 12.47
N VAL A 72 9.81 14.92 13.80
CA VAL A 72 9.75 16.07 14.73
C VAL A 72 11.13 16.44 15.27
N CYS A 73 11.99 15.44 15.54
CA CYS A 73 13.29 15.64 16.17
C CYS A 73 14.44 14.92 15.45
N ASP A 74 14.18 14.38 14.26
CA ASP A 74 15.14 13.70 13.39
C ASP A 74 15.88 12.51 14.01
N THR A 75 15.38 12.00 15.13
CA THR A 75 15.96 10.82 15.78
C THR A 75 15.66 9.58 14.96
N GLU A 76 16.72 8.93 14.49
CA GLU A 76 16.66 7.59 13.92
C GLU A 76 16.65 6.54 15.02
N GLN A 77 15.73 5.58 14.92
CA GLN A 77 15.49 4.57 15.95
C GLN A 77 14.86 3.30 15.40
N PRO A 78 14.95 2.17 16.13
CA PRO A 78 14.18 0.97 15.81
C PRO A 78 12.67 1.26 15.75
N VAL A 79 11.95 0.49 14.92
CA VAL A 79 10.49 0.63 14.78
C VAL A 79 9.81 0.55 16.16
N ALA A 80 9.18 1.66 16.54
CA ALA A 80 8.36 1.79 17.74
C ALA A 80 7.28 2.84 17.49
N GLN A 81 6.16 2.80 18.23
CA GLN A 81 5.08 3.77 18.07
C GLN A 81 5.49 5.18 18.51
N ALA A 82 6.24 5.29 19.62
CA ALA A 82 6.69 6.55 20.17
C ALA A 82 8.16 6.82 19.84
N CYS A 83 8.51 8.09 19.65
CA CYS A 83 9.90 8.49 19.50
C CYS A 83 10.66 8.27 20.82
N SER A 84 11.86 7.68 20.76
CA SER A 84 12.69 7.41 21.94
C SER A 84 13.32 8.67 22.53
N ASN A 85 13.45 9.73 21.75
CA ASN A 85 14.06 10.99 22.17
C ASN A 85 13.01 12.01 22.64
N CYS A 86 12.04 12.37 21.78
CA CYS A 86 11.05 13.40 22.11
C CYS A 86 9.71 12.86 22.65
N GLY A 87 9.51 11.54 22.65
CA GLY A 87 8.29 10.91 23.17
C GLY A 87 7.04 11.08 22.31
N ILE A 88 7.11 11.74 21.15
CA ILE A 88 5.94 11.96 20.30
C ILE A 88 5.36 10.63 19.80
N ASN A 89 4.03 10.52 19.77
CA ASN A 89 3.35 9.44 19.07
C ASN A 89 3.53 9.62 17.55
N MET A 90 4.13 8.63 16.88
CA MET A 90 4.42 8.69 15.44
C MET A 90 3.27 8.18 14.56
N GLY A 91 2.24 7.57 15.16
CA GLY A 91 1.01 7.14 14.49
C GLY A 91 -0.07 6.75 15.50
N GLU A 92 -1.25 7.36 15.43
CA GLU A 92 -2.38 6.99 16.30
C GLU A 92 -2.74 5.50 16.16
N TYR A 93 -2.83 5.00 14.94
CA TYR A 93 -2.79 3.56 14.64
C TYR A 93 -1.35 3.12 14.39
N PHE A 94 -0.91 2.10 15.12
CA PHE A 94 0.37 1.43 14.91
C PHE A 94 0.20 -0.08 14.85
N CYS A 95 0.71 -0.69 13.78
CA CYS A 95 0.84 -2.14 13.68
C CYS A 95 2.31 -2.55 13.65
N LYS A 96 2.77 -3.15 14.75
CA LYS A 96 4.15 -3.66 14.87
C LYS A 96 4.48 -4.77 13.88
N ILE A 97 3.51 -5.61 13.52
CA ILE A 97 3.73 -6.73 12.58
C ILE A 97 4.02 -6.20 11.17
N CYS A 98 3.31 -5.14 10.76
CA CYS A 98 3.44 -4.56 9.43
C CYS A 98 4.38 -3.34 9.38
N ASN A 99 4.93 -2.90 10.52
CA ASN A 99 5.63 -1.62 10.68
C ASN A 99 4.82 -0.44 10.12
N PHE A 100 3.51 -0.43 10.36
CA PHE A 100 2.57 0.49 9.74
C PHE A 100 2.08 1.54 10.74
N PHE A 101 2.02 2.80 10.29
CA PHE A 101 1.67 3.98 11.08
C PHE A 101 0.66 4.82 10.29
N ASP A 102 -0.44 5.20 10.93
CA ASP A 102 -1.42 6.14 10.36
C ASP A 102 -2.14 6.88 11.50
N ASP A 103 -2.19 8.21 11.44
CA ASP A 103 -2.94 9.07 12.36
C ASP A 103 -4.43 9.12 11.97
N ASP A 104 -4.77 8.75 10.74
CA ASP A 104 -6.14 8.77 10.22
C ASP A 104 -6.93 7.52 10.62
N THR A 105 -7.34 7.45 11.88
CA THR A 105 -8.02 6.26 12.45
C THR A 105 -9.45 6.07 11.96
N GLU A 106 -10.05 7.06 11.29
CA GLU A 106 -11.41 6.97 10.73
C GLU A 106 -11.50 5.91 9.62
N LYS A 107 -10.37 5.56 8.99
CA LYS A 107 -10.28 4.46 8.03
C LYS A 107 -10.54 3.08 8.65
N GLY A 108 -10.56 2.95 9.98
CA GLY A 108 -10.81 1.67 10.65
C GLY A 108 -9.77 0.61 10.32
N GLN A 109 -8.48 0.97 10.39
CA GLN A 109 -7.37 0.06 10.13
C GLN A 109 -7.41 -1.13 11.09
N PHE A 110 -7.14 -2.33 10.58
CA PHE A 110 -6.97 -3.51 11.42
C PHE A 110 -6.00 -4.50 10.80
N HIS A 111 -5.23 -5.19 11.64
CA HIS A 111 -4.38 -6.29 11.18
C HIS A 111 -5.19 -7.58 11.04
N CYS A 112 -5.13 -8.22 9.87
CA CYS A 112 -5.59 -9.59 9.68
C CYS A 112 -4.40 -10.54 9.80
N HIS A 113 -4.38 -11.35 10.85
CA HIS A 113 -3.29 -12.31 11.10
C HIS A 113 -3.19 -13.38 10.01
N ASP A 114 -4.33 -13.87 9.51
CA ASP A 114 -4.35 -14.88 8.45
C ASP A 114 -3.81 -14.33 7.11
N CYS A 115 -4.03 -13.04 6.81
CA CYS A 115 -3.45 -12.40 5.64
C CYS A 115 -2.02 -11.87 5.88
N GLY A 116 -1.61 -11.69 7.13
CA GLY A 116 -0.33 -11.06 7.49
C GLY A 116 -0.22 -9.57 7.14
N ILE A 117 -1.34 -8.89 6.83
CA ILE A 117 -1.35 -7.46 6.44
C ILE A 117 -2.46 -6.67 7.12
N CYS A 118 -2.26 -5.36 7.22
CA CYS A 118 -3.30 -4.42 7.64
C CYS A 118 -4.31 -4.19 6.50
N ARG A 119 -5.58 -4.17 6.84
CA ARG A 119 -6.71 -3.78 5.99
C ARG A 119 -7.36 -2.51 6.55
N ILE A 120 -8.19 -1.88 5.74
CA ILE A 120 -8.98 -0.68 6.11
C ILE A 120 -10.47 -0.99 5.96
N GLY A 121 -11.32 -0.24 6.65
CA GLY A 121 -12.77 -0.34 6.61
C GLY A 121 -13.44 -0.98 7.83
N GLY A 122 -12.71 -1.16 8.95
CA GLY A 122 -13.23 -1.69 10.21
C GLY A 122 -13.25 -3.22 10.27
N ARG A 123 -12.74 -3.80 11.37
CA ARG A 123 -12.60 -5.26 11.52
C ARG A 123 -13.94 -5.99 11.39
N GLU A 124 -14.99 -5.41 11.94
CA GLU A 124 -16.34 -5.93 11.99
C GLU A 124 -17.00 -6.03 10.61
N ASN A 125 -16.54 -5.25 9.64
CA ASN A 125 -17.06 -5.23 8.27
C ASN A 125 -16.40 -6.28 7.37
N PHE A 126 -15.39 -7.00 7.87
CA PHE A 126 -14.64 -7.97 7.08
C PHE A 126 -14.61 -9.37 7.72
N PHE A 127 -14.40 -10.37 6.87
CA PHE A 127 -14.09 -11.72 7.30
C PHE A 127 -12.98 -12.30 6.43
N HIS A 128 -12.14 -13.16 7.01
CA HIS A 128 -11.13 -13.89 6.25
C HIS A 128 -11.74 -15.19 5.72
N CYS A 129 -11.70 -15.38 4.41
CA CYS A 129 -12.06 -16.64 3.78
C CYS A 129 -10.82 -17.52 3.63
N LYS A 130 -10.73 -18.58 4.44
CA LYS A 130 -9.57 -19.51 4.44
C LYS A 130 -9.33 -20.15 3.08
N LYS A 131 -10.39 -20.49 2.34
CA LYS A 131 -10.28 -21.12 1.02
C LYS A 131 -9.70 -20.16 -0.03
N CYS A 132 -10.08 -18.88 0.03
CA CYS A 132 -9.55 -17.86 -0.88
C CYS A 132 -8.23 -17.24 -0.40
N GLY A 133 -7.84 -17.48 0.85
CA GLY A 133 -6.67 -16.85 1.48
C GLY A 133 -6.78 -15.32 1.61
N SER A 134 -8.00 -14.78 1.66
CA SER A 134 -8.27 -13.35 1.48
C SER A 134 -9.37 -12.81 2.39
N CYS A 135 -9.25 -11.53 2.76
CA CYS A 135 -10.32 -10.81 3.46
C CYS A 135 -11.34 -10.23 2.48
N TYR A 136 -12.62 -10.41 2.78
CA TYR A 136 -13.73 -9.82 2.04
C TYR A 136 -14.69 -9.10 2.98
N SER A 137 -15.51 -8.20 2.43
CA SER A 137 -16.66 -7.63 3.14
C SER A 137 -17.57 -8.74 3.66
N VAL A 138 -18.13 -8.59 4.86
CA VAL A 138 -19.13 -9.51 5.44
C VAL A 138 -20.35 -9.73 4.55
N ALA A 139 -20.66 -8.79 3.65
CA ALA A 139 -21.70 -8.96 2.63
C ALA A 139 -21.42 -10.13 1.67
N LEU A 140 -20.15 -10.53 1.51
CA LEU A 140 -19.73 -11.66 0.68
C LEU A 140 -19.70 -13.00 1.43
N ARG A 141 -20.08 -13.03 2.71
CA ARG A 141 -19.99 -14.24 3.53
C ARG A 141 -21.03 -15.26 3.08
N GLY A 142 -20.56 -16.40 2.57
CA GLY A 142 -21.40 -17.53 2.16
C GLY A 142 -22.03 -17.43 0.76
N ASN A 143 -21.76 -16.35 0.00
CA ASN A 143 -22.34 -16.15 -1.33
C ASN A 143 -21.30 -15.90 -2.45
N HIS A 144 -20.02 -15.72 -2.13
CA HIS A 144 -18.98 -15.56 -3.15
C HIS A 144 -18.50 -16.91 -3.69
N THR A 145 -18.22 -16.97 -5.00
CA THR A 145 -17.54 -18.10 -5.62
C THR A 145 -16.10 -18.16 -5.13
N CYS A 146 -15.77 -19.16 -4.31
CA CYS A 146 -14.42 -19.32 -3.78
C CYS A 146 -13.46 -19.87 -4.83
N VAL A 147 -12.48 -19.06 -5.24
CA VAL A 147 -11.31 -19.48 -6.02
C VAL A 147 -10.09 -19.38 -5.10
N GLU A 148 -9.26 -20.42 -5.10
CA GLU A 148 -8.07 -20.45 -4.26
C GLU A 148 -7.13 -19.30 -4.62
N ASN A 149 -6.62 -18.60 -3.61
CA ASN A 149 -5.69 -17.49 -3.75
C ASN A 149 -6.15 -16.41 -4.74
N SER A 150 -7.45 -16.11 -4.79
CA SER A 150 -8.06 -15.23 -5.81
C SER A 150 -7.55 -13.78 -5.82
N MET A 151 -6.70 -13.36 -4.87
CA MET A 151 -6.07 -12.03 -4.86
C MET A 151 -4.54 -12.09 -4.96
N GLN A 152 -3.95 -13.29 -5.05
CA GLN A 152 -2.50 -13.47 -5.19
C GLN A 152 -2.07 -13.46 -6.65
N HIS A 153 -2.60 -12.50 -7.41
CA HIS A 153 -2.26 -12.27 -8.81
C HIS A 153 -2.34 -10.78 -9.14
N HIS A 154 -1.83 -10.41 -10.33
CA HIS A 154 -1.86 -9.04 -10.81
C HIS A 154 -3.22 -8.73 -11.45
N CYS A 155 -3.70 -7.50 -11.28
CA CYS A 155 -4.87 -7.03 -12.01
C CYS A 155 -4.63 -7.17 -13.51
N PRO A 156 -5.54 -7.78 -14.30
CA PRO A 156 -5.32 -7.99 -15.73
C PRO A 156 -5.32 -6.70 -16.56
N ILE A 157 -5.75 -5.57 -15.97
CA ILE A 157 -5.87 -4.28 -16.67
C ILE A 157 -4.68 -3.38 -16.36
N CYS A 158 -4.38 -3.14 -15.08
CA CYS A 158 -3.31 -2.23 -14.67
C CYS A 158 -2.01 -2.95 -14.28
N TYR A 159 -2.04 -4.27 -14.20
CA TYR A 159 -0.92 -5.13 -13.81
C TYR A 159 -0.35 -4.87 -12.41
N GLU A 160 -1.07 -4.13 -11.56
CA GLU A 160 -0.72 -3.95 -10.15
C GLU A 160 -1.10 -5.20 -9.34
N TYR A 161 -0.25 -5.60 -8.39
CA TYR A 161 -0.49 -6.77 -7.56
C TYR A 161 -1.68 -6.52 -6.60
N LEU A 162 -2.72 -7.35 -6.68
CA LEU A 162 -4.00 -7.09 -6.02
C LEU A 162 -3.89 -7.13 -4.49
N PHE A 163 -3.13 -8.09 -3.95
CA PHE A 163 -3.11 -8.34 -2.51
C PHE A 163 -2.59 -7.14 -1.70
N ASP A 164 -1.63 -6.41 -2.28
CA ASP A 164 -0.90 -5.30 -1.64
C ASP A 164 -1.36 -3.91 -2.06
N SER A 165 -2.29 -3.85 -3.01
CA SER A 165 -2.89 -2.62 -3.50
C SER A 165 -3.77 -1.97 -2.42
N LEU A 166 -3.81 -0.64 -2.45
CA LEU A 166 -4.75 0.16 -1.64
C LEU A 166 -6.10 0.38 -2.33
N LYS A 167 -6.21 0.00 -3.60
CA LYS A 167 -7.42 0.20 -4.40
C LYS A 167 -8.47 -0.83 -4.04
N ASP A 168 -9.73 -0.42 -4.07
CA ASP A 168 -10.87 -1.31 -3.87
C ASP A 168 -10.88 -2.43 -4.92
N THR A 169 -11.27 -3.62 -4.48
CA THR A 169 -11.37 -4.79 -5.34
C THR A 169 -12.79 -5.34 -5.36
N THR A 170 -13.13 -5.99 -6.47
CA THR A 170 -14.41 -6.66 -6.68
C THR A 170 -14.19 -8.11 -7.08
N VAL A 171 -15.05 -8.99 -6.57
CA VAL A 171 -15.06 -10.42 -6.91
C VAL A 171 -16.05 -10.64 -8.06
N MET A 172 -15.54 -11.09 -9.19
CA MET A 172 -16.34 -11.40 -10.38
C MET A 172 -17.17 -12.68 -10.18
N LYS A 173 -18.17 -12.90 -11.04
CA LYS A 173 -18.99 -14.13 -11.02
C LYS A 173 -18.16 -15.41 -11.16
N CYS A 174 -17.07 -15.37 -11.92
CA CYS A 174 -16.12 -16.48 -12.06
C CYS A 174 -15.24 -16.70 -10.81
N GLY A 175 -15.36 -15.86 -9.78
CA GLY A 175 -14.61 -15.93 -8.52
C GLY A 175 -13.25 -15.21 -8.54
N HIS A 176 -12.75 -14.80 -9.71
CA HIS A 176 -11.53 -13.98 -9.79
C HIS A 176 -11.76 -12.57 -9.25
N THR A 177 -10.71 -11.98 -8.70
CA THR A 177 -10.73 -10.61 -8.17
C THR A 177 -10.00 -9.65 -9.11
N MET A 178 -10.50 -8.41 -9.22
CA MET A 178 -9.81 -7.29 -9.87
C MET A 178 -10.14 -5.96 -9.19
N HIS A 179 -9.42 -4.87 -9.48
CA HIS A 179 -9.77 -3.55 -8.97
C HIS A 179 -11.14 -3.08 -9.48
N CYS A 180 -11.92 -2.43 -8.62
CA CYS A 180 -13.26 -1.90 -8.95
C CYS A 180 -13.21 -0.94 -10.14
N GLU A 181 -12.24 -0.03 -10.17
CA GLU A 181 -12.05 0.91 -11.28
C GLU A 181 -11.74 0.19 -12.60
N CYS A 182 -10.82 -0.78 -12.57
CA CYS A 182 -10.47 -1.59 -13.73
C CYS A 182 -11.67 -2.41 -14.24
N TYR A 183 -12.51 -2.92 -13.33
CA TYR A 183 -13.73 -3.62 -13.68
C TYR A 183 -14.75 -2.70 -14.37
N HIS A 184 -14.95 -1.49 -13.82
CA HIS A 184 -15.84 -0.51 -14.42
C HIS A 184 -15.35 -0.05 -15.79
N GLU A 185 -14.05 0.19 -15.95
CA GLU A 185 -13.45 0.54 -17.25
C GLU A 185 -13.58 -0.60 -18.27
N MET A 186 -13.39 -1.85 -17.83
CA MET A 186 -13.62 -3.03 -18.67
C MET A 186 -15.08 -3.08 -19.16
N ILE A 187 -16.07 -2.94 -18.26
CA ILE A 187 -17.50 -2.92 -18.64
C ILE A 187 -17.82 -1.76 -19.60
N LYS A 188 -17.28 -0.56 -19.33
CA LYS A 188 -17.51 0.59 -20.20
C LYS A 188 -16.99 0.32 -21.61
N ARG A 189 -15.78 -0.24 -21.75
CA ARG A 189 -15.19 -0.57 -23.06
C ARG A 189 -15.89 -1.73 -23.76
N ASP A 190 -16.37 -2.71 -23.01
CA ASP A 190 -17.14 -3.84 -23.55
C ASP A 190 -18.48 -3.37 -24.17
N LYS A 191 -19.08 -2.30 -23.63
CA LYS A 191 -20.23 -1.61 -24.26
C LYS A 191 -19.87 -0.83 -25.55
N TYR A 192 -18.59 -0.66 -25.88
CA TYR A 192 -18.11 0.03 -27.08
C TYR A 192 -17.52 -0.92 -28.13
N VAL A 193 -17.60 -2.24 -27.95
CA VAL A 193 -17.38 -3.20 -29.04
C VAL A 193 -18.76 -3.42 -29.69
N PRO A 194 -19.01 -2.99 -30.94
CA PRO A 194 -20.23 -3.38 -31.63
C PRO A 194 -20.16 -4.90 -31.81
N ASN A 195 -21.16 -5.60 -31.26
CA ASN A 195 -21.51 -7.01 -31.46
C ASN A 195 -20.60 -7.76 -32.45
N LEU A 196 -19.69 -8.59 -31.94
CA LEU A 196 -19.20 -9.76 -32.67
C LEU A 196 -20.09 -10.96 -32.32
N GLU A 197 -21.39 -10.81 -32.57
CA GLU A 197 -22.30 -11.94 -32.81
C GLU A 197 -22.69 -11.89 -34.29
N GLU A 198 -21.79 -12.33 -35.15
CA GLU A 198 -22.11 -12.82 -36.50
C GLU A 198 -20.88 -13.59 -37.03
N ASP A 199 -20.77 -14.85 -36.62
CA ASP A 199 -20.21 -15.93 -37.45
C ASP A 199 -20.63 -17.27 -36.82
N ARG A 200 -21.81 -17.73 -37.26
CA ARG A 200 -22.20 -19.15 -37.30
C ARG A 200 -22.27 -19.57 -38.75
#